data_AF-A0A5P2CT89-F1
#
_entry.id   AF-A0A5P2CT89-F1
#
_cell.length_a   1.000
_cell.length_b   1.000
_cell.length_c   1.000
_cell.angle_alpha   90.00
_cell.angle_beta   90.00
_cell.angle_gamma   90.00
#
_symmetry.space_group_name_H-M   'P 1'
#
loop_
_entity.id
_entity.type
_entity.pdbx_description
1 polymer ?
#
loop_
_entity_poly.entity_id
_entity_poly.type
_entity_poly.pdbx_seq_one_letter_code
_entity_poly.pdbx_strand_id
1 'polypeptide(L)'
;MNFPVLTALGMALSVIGLVGLFSGRLARHQCYGVFALANALSALQNIREGSYGWAVFSAAISAACAYAWWHGGGGDGTKRRLRRLARRFQGVRRTAPVGAS
;
A
#
# COMPACT_ATOMS: atom_id res chain seq x y z
N MET A 1 -9.37 21.06 16.67
CA MET A 1 -9.54 20.71 15.24
C MET A 1 -8.54 19.62 14.89
N ASN A 2 -8.93 18.35 14.98
CA ASN A 2 -8.06 17.24 14.56
C ASN A 2 -8.17 17.12 13.05
N PHE A 3 -7.14 17.57 12.32
CA PHE A 3 -7.05 17.28 10.89
C PHE A 3 -6.99 15.75 10.71
N PRO A 4 -7.90 15.13 9.96
CA PRO A 4 -7.84 13.70 9.71
C PRO A 4 -6.62 13.42 8.82
N VAL A 5 -5.50 13.07 9.47
CA VAL A 5 -4.20 12.80 8.84
C VAL A 5 -4.32 11.75 7.74
N LEU A 6 -5.29 10.83 7.84
CA LEU A 6 -5.57 9.83 6.81
C LEU A 6 -6.07 10.45 5.49
N THR A 7 -6.88 11.51 5.51
CA THR A 7 -7.35 12.18 4.28
C THR A 7 -6.22 12.96 3.65
N ALA A 8 -5.43 13.65 4.47
CA ALA A 8 -4.26 14.39 4.00
C ALA A 8 -3.27 13.46 3.31
N LEU A 9 -3.01 12.29 3.90
CA LEU A 9 -2.16 11.25 3.29
C LEU A 9 -2.78 10.66 2.02
N GLY A 10 -4.09 10.38 2.01
CA GLY A 10 -4.80 9.86 0.84
C GLY A 10 -4.78 10.84 -0.34
N MET A 11 -4.99 12.13 -0.08
CA MET A 11 -4.89 13.17 -1.11
C MET A 11 -3.46 13.36 -1.60
N ALA A 12 -2.47 13.39 -0.69
CA ALA A 12 -1.06 13.51 -1.08
C ALA A 12 -0.62 12.35 -1.99
N LEU A 13 -1.01 11.12 -1.65
CA LEU A 13 -0.74 9.94 -2.49
C LEU A 13 -1.44 10.04 -3.85
N SER A 14 -2.69 10.50 -3.88
CA SER A 14 -3.43 10.70 -5.14
C SER A 14 -2.76 11.74 -6.05
N VAL A 15 -2.31 12.87 -5.47
CA VAL A 15 -1.59 13.93 -6.20
C VAL A 15 -0.25 13.41 -6.73
N ILE A 16 0.52 12.66 -5.92
CA ILE A 16 1.78 12.06 -6.36
C ILE A 16 1.55 11.05 -7.49
N GLY A 17 0.49 10.24 -7.41
CA GLY A 17 0.10 9.30 -8.45
C GLY A 17 -0.25 9.99 -9.77
N LEU A 18 -1.01 11.08 -9.71
CA LEU A 18 -1.39 11.92 -10.86
C LEU A 18 -0.18 12.63 -11.47
N VAL A 19 0.64 13.29 -10.65
CA VAL A 19 1.85 13.98 -11.09
C VAL A 19 2.84 13.00 -11.71
N GLY A 20 2.97 11.79 -11.14
CA GLY A 20 3.80 10.71 -11.66
C GLY A 20 3.34 10.19 -13.03
N LEU A 21 2.03 10.06 -13.21
CA LEU A 21 1.40 9.66 -14.47
C LEU A 21 1.61 10.73 -15.56
N PHE A 22 1.33 11.99 -15.23
CA PHE A 22 1.48 13.11 -16.16
C PHE A 22 2.94 13.42 -16.52
N SER A 23 3.87 13.20 -15.58
CA SER A 23 5.30 13.38 -15.85
C SER A 23 5.92 12.26 -16.70
N GLY A 24 5.16 11.21 -17.06
CA GLY A 24 5.65 10.05 -17.82
C GLY A 24 6.71 9.21 -17.08
N ARG A 25 7.03 9.56 -15.83
CA ARG A 25 8.07 8.91 -15.01
C ARG A 25 7.56 7.66 -14.31
N LEU A 26 6.24 7.53 -14.10
CA LEU A 26 5.63 6.33 -13.54
C LEU A 26 4.96 5.52 -14.65
N ALA A 27 5.34 4.26 -14.76
CA ALA A 27 4.64 3.31 -15.60
C ALA A 27 3.22 3.10 -15.04
N ARG A 28 2.23 2.95 -15.94
CA ARG A 28 0.78 2.85 -15.59
C ARG A 28 0.48 1.89 -14.43
N HIS A 29 1.20 0.78 -14.35
CA HIS A 29 1.06 -0.17 -13.25
C HIS A 29 1.42 0.44 -11.89
N GLN A 30 2.49 1.22 -11.76
CA GLN A 30 2.85 1.88 -10.49
C GLN A 30 1.77 2.87 -10.03
N CYS A 31 1.12 3.58 -10.94
CA CYS A 31 0.00 4.47 -10.62
C CYS A 31 -1.19 3.70 -10.02
N TYR A 32 -1.54 2.53 -10.56
CA TYR A 32 -2.60 1.69 -9.97
C TYR A 32 -2.27 1.28 -8.52
N GLY A 33 -1.01 1.03 -8.19
CA GLY A 33 -0.60 0.74 -6.81
C GLY A 33 -0.77 1.93 -5.86
N VAL A 34 -0.44 3.14 -6.33
CA VAL A 34 -0.62 4.38 -5.55
C VAL A 34 -2.10 4.70 -5.36
N PHE A 35 -2.92 4.53 -6.40
CA PHE A 35 -4.37 4.71 -6.32
C PHE A 35 -5.05 3.70 -5.40
N ALA A 36 -4.57 2.45 -5.38
CA ALA A 36 -5.06 1.43 -4.46
C ALA A 36 -4.82 1.84 -2.99
N LEU A 37 -3.61 2.32 -2.67
CA LEU A 37 -3.26 2.81 -1.34
C LEU A 37 -4.07 4.04 -0.93
N ALA A 38 -4.24 5.01 -1.82
CA ALA A 38 -5.03 6.20 -1.55
C ALA A 38 -6.48 5.84 -1.23
N ASN A 39 -7.11 4.98 -2.04
CA ASN A 39 -8.49 4.55 -1.81
C ASN A 39 -8.66 3.68 -0.56
N ALA A 40 -7.64 2.89 -0.18
CA ALA A 40 -7.66 2.15 1.08
C ALA A 40 -7.66 3.08 2.30
N LEU A 41 -6.86 4.15 2.27
CA LEU A 41 -6.84 5.17 3.32
C LEU A 41 -8.15 5.95 3.39
N SER A 42 -8.73 6.31 2.25
CA SER A 42 -10.05 6.93 2.18
C SER A 42 -11.15 6.01 2.73
N ALA A 43 -11.11 4.72 2.43
CA ALA A 43 -12.07 3.74 2.96
C ALA A 43 -11.99 3.66 4.50
N LEU A 44 -10.79 3.61 5.07
CA LEU A 44 -10.55 3.63 6.52
C LEU A 44 -11.12 4.88 7.21
N GLN A 45 -11.01 6.03 6.54
CA GLN A 45 -11.61 7.26 7.05
C GLN A 45 -13.13 7.25 6.96
N ASN A 46 -13.69 6.79 5.85
CA ASN A 46 -15.14 6.67 5.69
C ASN A 46 -15.75 5.73 6.74
N ILE A 47 -15.05 4.65 7.14
CA ILE A 47 -15.45 3.79 8.26
C ILE A 47 -15.45 4.57 9.58
N ARG A 48 -14.43 5.40 9.83
CA ARG A 48 -14.36 6.25 11.02
C ARG A 48 -15.47 7.29 11.09
N GLU A 49 -15.89 7.82 9.94
CA GLU A 49 -16.94 8.83 9.83
C GLU A 49 -18.36 8.21 9.82
N GLY A 50 -18.49 6.88 9.88
CA GLY A 50 -19.78 6.17 9.83
C GLY A 50 -20.40 6.12 8.43
N SER A 51 -19.66 6.53 7.41
CA SER A 51 -20.10 6.60 6.02
C SER A 51 -19.80 5.30 5.28
N TYR A 52 -20.53 4.23 5.64
CA TYR A 52 -20.25 2.88 5.15
C TYR A 52 -20.42 2.72 3.63
N GLY A 53 -21.35 3.45 3.01
CA GLY A 53 -21.55 3.42 1.55
C GLY A 53 -20.30 3.89 0.79
N TRP A 54 -19.73 5.02 1.21
CA TRP A 54 -18.48 5.54 0.65
C TRP A 54 -17.28 4.68 1.00
N ALA A 55 -17.26 4.07 2.19
CA ALA A 55 -16.22 3.11 2.55
C ALA A 55 -16.19 1.90 1.61
N VAL A 56 -17.35 1.31 1.31
CA VAL A 56 -17.47 0.16 0.40
C VAL A 56 -17.03 0.55 -1.01
N PHE A 57 -17.48 1.71 -1.50
CA PHE A 57 -17.09 2.18 -2.83
C PHE A 57 -15.58 2.42 -2.96
N SER A 58 -14.98 3.12 -1.99
CA SER A 58 -13.53 3.31 -1.94
C SER A 58 -12.77 1.98 -1.81
N ALA A 59 -13.26 1.04 -1.01
CA ALA A 59 -12.65 -0.29 -0.88
C ALA A 59 -12.71 -1.09 -2.19
N ALA A 60 -13.83 -1.02 -2.92
CA ALA A 60 -13.97 -1.68 -4.21
C ALA A 60 -13.01 -1.11 -5.27
N ILE A 61 -12.88 0.22 -5.33
CA ILE A 61 -11.91 0.88 -6.22
C ILE A 61 -10.49 0.50 -5.81
N SER A 62 -10.18 0.50 -4.51
CA SER A 62 -8.88 0.08 -4.00
C SER A 62 -8.54 -1.35 -4.45
N ALA A 63 -9.49 -2.28 -4.31
CA ALA A 63 -9.32 -3.67 -4.72
C ALA A 63 -9.10 -3.82 -6.24
N ALA A 64 -9.88 -3.10 -7.06
CA ALA A 64 -9.72 -3.12 -8.51
C ALA A 64 -8.35 -2.57 -8.95
N CYS A 65 -7.93 -1.44 -8.38
CA CYS A 65 -6.62 -0.86 -8.64
C CYS A 65 -5.48 -1.77 -8.13
N ALA A 66 -5.65 -2.41 -6.97
CA ALA A 66 -4.67 -3.36 -6.44
C ALA A 66 -4.53 -4.59 -7.34
N TYR A 67 -5.64 -5.09 -7.88
CA TYR A 67 -5.65 -6.19 -8.84
C TYR A 67 -4.93 -5.81 -10.15
N ALA A 68 -5.25 -4.63 -10.70
CA ALA A 68 -4.58 -4.11 -11.89
C ALA A 68 -3.07 -3.87 -11.67
N TRP A 69 -2.67 -3.40 -10.47
CA TRP A 69 -1.26 -3.29 -10.09
C TRP A 69 -0.58 -4.66 -10.01
N TRP A 70 -1.25 -5.64 -9.40
CA TRP A 70 -0.71 -7.00 -9.23
C TRP A 70 -0.48 -7.69 -10.58
N HIS A 71 -1.44 -7.59 -11.50
CA HIS A 71 -1.38 -8.22 -12.83
C HIS A 71 -0.60 -7.40 -13.86
N GLY A 72 -0.47 -6.07 -13.68
CA GLY A 72 0.28 -5.18 -14.57
C GLY A 72 1.79 -5.17 -14.37
N GLY A 73 2.36 -6.12 -13.62
CA GLY A 73 3.80 -6.24 -13.36
C GLY A 73 4.30 -5.66 -12.03
N GLY A 74 3.42 -5.02 -11.24
CA GLY A 74 3.75 -4.57 -9.87
C GLY A 74 3.97 -5.73 -8.89
N GLY A 75 3.24 -6.84 -9.07
CA GLY A 75 3.35 -8.04 -8.25
C GLY A 75 4.73 -8.71 -8.34
N ASP A 76 5.30 -8.82 -9.55
CA ASP A 76 6.58 -9.51 -9.75
C ASP A 76 7.77 -8.71 -9.21
N GLY A 77 7.74 -7.38 -9.35
CA GLY A 77 8.71 -6.48 -8.72
C GLY A 77 8.69 -6.60 -7.18
N THR A 78 7.50 -6.69 -6.61
CA THR A 78 7.29 -6.84 -5.17
C THR A 78 7.73 -8.21 -4.67
N LYS A 79 7.37 -9.30 -5.37
CA LYS A 79 7.87 -10.66 -5.09
C LYS A 79 9.39 -10.72 -5.15
N ARG A 80 10.01 -10.08 -6.14
CA ARG A 80 11.48 -10.04 -6.28
C ARG A 80 12.14 -9.26 -5.13
N ARG A 81 11.55 -8.15 -4.69
CA ARG A 81 12.00 -7.39 -3.51
C ARG A 81 11.82 -8.18 -2.21
N LEU A 82 10.67 -8.81 -2.00
CA LEU A 82 10.42 -9.66 -0.84
C LEU A 82 11.39 -10.84 -0.79
N ARG A 83 11.68 -11.51 -1.92
CA ARG A 83 12.71 -12.56 -1.98
C ARG A 83 14.13 -12.06 -1.70
N ARG A 84 14.45 -10.80 -2.00
CA ARG A 84 15.74 -10.19 -1.62
C ARG A 84 15.78 -9.88 -0.14
N LEU A 85 14.70 -9.36 0.43
CA LEU A 85 14.58 -9.09 1.86
C LEU A 85 14.63 -10.39 2.68
N ALA A 86 13.87 -11.42 2.27
CA ALA A 86 13.90 -12.74 2.90
C ALA A 86 15.31 -13.35 2.92
N ARG A 87 16.11 -13.14 1.86
CA ARG A 87 17.52 -13.56 1.84
C ARG A 87 18.43 -12.75 2.76
N ARG A 88 18.07 -11.50 3.07
CA ARG A 88 18.81 -10.64 4.02
C ARG A 88 18.42 -10.88 5.47
N PHE A 89 17.21 -11.35 5.74
CA PHE A 89 16.83 -11.83 7.05
C PHE A 89 17.49 -13.20 7.29
N GLN A 90 18.78 -13.18 7.64
CA GLN A 90 19.38 -14.31 8.34
C GLN A 90 18.70 -14.39 9.70
N GLY A 91 17.86 -15.41 9.88
CA GLY A 91 17.24 -15.68 11.16
C GLY A 91 18.31 -15.75 12.23
N VAL A 92 18.28 -14.81 13.18
CA VAL A 92 19.14 -14.84 14.36
C VAL A 92 18.70 -16.08 15.14
N ARG A 93 19.40 -17.21 14.95
CA ARG A 93 19.26 -18.38 15.81
C ARG A 93 19.71 -17.94 17.20
N ARG A 94 18.76 -17.56 18.04
CA ARG A 94 18.98 -17.51 19.48
C ARG A 94 19.14 -18.96 19.93
N THR A 95 20.37 -19.46 19.96
CA THR A 95 20.70 -20.63 20.78
C THR A 95 20.42 -20.23 22.23
N ALA A 96 19.39 -20.82 22.82
CA ALA A 96 19.11 -20.62 24.24
C ALA A 96 20.38 -20.94 25.04
N PRO A 97 20.73 -20.16 26.07
CA PRO A 97 21.85 -20.50 26.95
C PRO A 97 21.53 -21.84 27.58
N VAL A 98 22.31 -22.86 27.25
CA VAL A 98 22.35 -24.10 28.04
C VAL A 98 22.83 -23.70 29.42
N GLY A 99 21.92 -23.79 30.39
CA GLY A 99 22.20 -23.46 31.78
C GLY A 99 23.45 -24.21 32.24
N ALA A 100 24.42 -23.44 32.73
CA ALA A 100 25.50 -23.96 33.53
C ALA A 100 24.90 -24.50 34.84
N SER A 101 24.92 -25.81 34.99
CA SER A 101 24.73 -26.51 36.27
C SER A 101 26.10 -26.95 36.79
#